data_AF-A0AAQ3RTW9-F1
#
_entry.id   AF-A0AAQ3RTW9-F1
#
_cell.length_a   1.000
_cell.length_b   1.000
_cell.length_c   1.000
_cell.angle_alpha   90.00
_cell.angle_beta   90.00
_cell.angle_gamma   90.00
#
_symmetry.space_group_name_H-M   'P 1'
#
loop_
_entity.id
_entity.type
_entity.pdbx_description
1 polymer ?
#
loop_
_entity_poly.entity_id
_entity_poly.type
_entity_poly.pdbx_seq_one_letter_code
_entity_poly.pdbx_strand_id
1 'polypeptide(L)'
;MAVQAASLVSGYFSVAKEGKPGMSLRNTTMFGLSLEDALKADFSSLSFSCKREFQKKVCPLRVQSVATTPGVTKASPEGKKTLRKGSVIITGASSGLGLATAKALAETGKWHVIMACRDFLKAERAAKSSGISKENYTVMHLDLASLDSVRQFVDNFRQSGRPLDVLVCNAAVYLPTASEPTYTADGFELSVGTNHLGHFLLSRLLLEDLNKSDYPSKRLIIVGSITGIIN
;
A
#
# COMPACT_ATOMS: atom_id res chain seq x y z
N MET A 1 -25.87 -4.49 -56.01
CA MET A 1 -26.76 -5.59 -55.54
C MET A 1 -26.67 -5.60 -54.02
N ALA A 2 -27.42 -4.74 -53.29
CA ALA A 2 -28.81 -4.97 -52.84
C ALA A 2 -28.83 -6.19 -51.87
N VAL A 3 -29.30 -6.20 -50.61
CA VAL A 3 -30.43 -5.58 -49.86
C VAL A 3 -30.11 -5.82 -48.34
N GLN A 4 -30.23 -4.89 -47.39
CA GLN A 4 -31.34 -4.67 -46.41
C GLN A 4 -31.85 -5.97 -45.71
N ALA A 5 -32.34 -6.08 -44.46
CA ALA A 5 -32.75 -5.21 -43.35
C ALA A 5 -32.93 -6.12 -42.08
N ALA A 6 -32.70 -5.64 -40.86
CA ALA A 6 -33.69 -5.23 -39.83
C ALA A 6 -34.29 -6.30 -38.87
N SER A 7 -34.17 -5.95 -37.57
CA SER A 7 -35.08 -6.12 -36.41
C SER A 7 -35.54 -7.50 -35.92
N LEU A 8 -35.49 -7.71 -34.58
CA LEU A 8 -36.69 -7.76 -33.72
C LEU A 8 -36.32 -7.73 -32.22
N VAL A 9 -37.07 -6.91 -31.48
CA VAL A 9 -37.08 -6.76 -30.01
C VAL A 9 -38.17 -7.66 -29.42
N SER A 10 -37.89 -8.29 -28.28
CA SER A 10 -38.87 -8.83 -27.32
C SER A 10 -38.12 -8.98 -25.99
N GLY A 11 -38.48 -8.43 -24.83
CA GLY A 11 -39.75 -7.90 -24.37
C GLY A 11 -40.40 -8.88 -23.38
N TYR A 12 -39.89 -9.02 -22.15
CA TYR A 12 -40.65 -9.59 -21.03
C TYR A 12 -40.34 -8.89 -19.70
N PHE A 13 -41.38 -8.26 -19.17
CA PHE A 13 -41.52 -7.72 -17.81
C PHE A 13 -41.92 -8.85 -16.85
N SER A 14 -41.47 -8.81 -15.59
CA SER A 14 -42.24 -9.38 -14.48
C SER A 14 -41.97 -8.62 -13.19
N VAL A 15 -43.07 -8.15 -12.60
CA VAL A 15 -43.18 -7.39 -11.35
C VAL A 15 -43.53 -8.38 -10.23
N ALA A 16 -42.77 -8.37 -9.14
CA ALA A 16 -43.11 -9.11 -7.92
C ALA A 16 -43.64 -8.16 -6.84
N LYS A 17 -44.82 -8.50 -6.32
CA LYS A 17 -45.58 -7.83 -5.24
C LYS A 17 -44.91 -8.05 -3.87
N GLU A 18 -44.74 -6.96 -3.12
CA GLU A 18 -44.48 -6.99 -1.68
C GLU A 18 -45.79 -7.10 -0.88
N GLY A 19 -45.82 -7.98 0.11
CA GLY A 19 -46.91 -8.16 1.06
C GLY A 19 -46.44 -7.89 2.50
N LYS A 20 -47.26 -7.17 3.27
CA LYS A 20 -47.16 -7.00 4.73
C LYS A 20 -47.39 -8.33 5.48
N PRO A 21 -46.84 -8.48 6.69
CA PRO A 21 -47.62 -8.33 7.93
C PRO A 21 -46.84 -7.51 9.00
N GLY A 22 -47.41 -6.85 10.02
CA GLY A 22 -48.37 -7.34 11.01
C GLY A 22 -47.62 -7.67 12.31
N MET A 23 -47.81 -6.85 13.36
CA MET A 23 -47.18 -6.97 14.69
C MET A 23 -47.44 -8.32 15.38
N SER A 24 -46.46 -8.83 16.13
CA SER A 24 -46.71 -9.74 17.26
C SER A 24 -45.50 -9.81 18.20
N LEU A 25 -45.72 -9.31 19.41
CA LEU A 25 -44.88 -9.35 20.58
C LEU A 25 -44.99 -10.75 21.23
N ARG A 26 -43.88 -11.48 21.39
CA ARG A 26 -43.78 -12.62 22.32
C ARG A 26 -42.40 -12.68 22.96
N ASN A 27 -42.38 -12.34 24.25
CA ASN A 27 -41.36 -12.75 25.19
C ASN A 27 -41.51 -14.25 25.46
N THR A 28 -40.44 -15.04 25.35
CA THR A 28 -40.15 -16.10 26.33
C THR A 28 -38.66 -16.41 26.32
N THR A 29 -38.08 -16.25 27.50
CA THR A 29 -36.72 -16.54 27.91
C THR A 29 -36.49 -18.05 28.08
N MET A 30 -35.31 -18.53 27.67
CA MET A 30 -34.61 -19.61 28.37
C MET A 30 -33.12 -19.52 28.02
N PHE A 31 -32.25 -19.53 29.04
CA PHE A 31 -30.79 -19.30 28.99
C PHE A 31 -30.41 -17.83 28.64
N GLY A 32 -30.49 -16.84 29.52
CA GLY A 32 -30.00 -16.87 30.89
C GLY A 32 -28.49 -16.71 30.89
N LEU A 33 -27.97 -15.50 30.57
CA LEU A 33 -26.76 -14.86 31.10
C LEU A 33 -26.61 -13.47 30.43
N SER A 34 -26.70 -12.42 31.26
CA SER A 34 -26.53 -11.01 30.88
C SER A 34 -25.04 -10.66 30.86
N LEU A 35 -24.62 -9.91 29.84
CA LEU A 35 -23.24 -9.49 29.63
C LEU A 35 -23.01 -8.08 30.23
N GLU A 36 -23.23 -7.92 31.52
CA GLU A 36 -22.82 -6.75 32.30
C GLU A 36 -22.54 -7.23 33.72
N ASP A 37 -21.29 -7.64 33.99
CA ASP A 37 -20.69 -7.77 35.34
C ASP A 37 -19.27 -8.41 35.30
N ALA A 38 -18.44 -8.06 34.32
CA ALA A 38 -17.05 -8.54 34.22
C ALA A 38 -15.98 -7.43 34.34
N LEU A 39 -16.36 -6.23 34.77
CA LEU A 39 -15.43 -5.12 34.98
C LEU A 39 -15.77 -4.34 36.25
N LYS A 40 -15.58 -4.98 37.40
CA LYS A 40 -15.26 -4.31 38.66
C LYS A 40 -14.82 -5.33 39.70
N ALA A 41 -13.75 -4.98 40.40
CA ALA A 41 -13.09 -5.68 41.50
C ALA A 41 -12.17 -6.85 41.09
N ASP A 42 -10.88 -6.56 40.96
CA ASP A 42 -9.98 -6.93 42.06
C ASP A 42 -8.71 -6.06 42.11
N PHE A 43 -8.46 -5.59 43.33
CA PHE A 43 -7.19 -5.19 43.96
C PHE A 43 -6.40 -3.95 43.49
N SER A 44 -6.79 -2.85 44.13
CA SER A 44 -5.89 -1.88 44.75
C SER A 44 -4.72 -2.50 45.53
N SER A 45 -3.50 -1.99 45.35
CA SER A 45 -2.80 -1.21 46.39
C SER A 45 -1.39 -0.84 45.90
N LEU A 46 -1.10 0.46 45.85
CA LEU A 46 0.20 1.03 46.21
C LEU A 46 0.00 2.55 46.34
N SER A 47 -0.18 2.97 47.58
CA SER A 47 -0.26 4.35 48.01
C SER A 47 1.11 5.02 47.87
N PHE A 48 1.20 6.13 47.14
CA PHE A 48 2.22 7.14 47.37
C PHE A 48 1.55 8.50 47.51
N SER A 49 1.53 8.99 48.75
CA SER A 49 1.12 10.34 49.11
C SER A 49 2.28 11.29 48.82
N CYS A 50 2.08 12.26 47.91
CA CYS A 50 3.01 13.36 47.69
C CYS A 50 2.32 14.69 48.02
N LYS A 51 2.71 15.27 49.15
CA LYS A 51 2.30 16.61 49.60
C LYS A 51 2.82 17.66 48.61
N ARG A 52 1.92 18.49 48.09
CA ARG A 52 2.28 19.72 47.37
C ARG A 52 2.61 20.81 48.37
N GLU A 53 3.87 21.23 48.42
CA GLU A 53 4.25 22.56 48.91
C GLU A 53 4.62 23.44 47.72
N PHE A 54 3.94 24.58 47.64
CA PHE A 54 4.19 25.63 46.65
C PHE A 54 5.30 26.54 47.21
N GLN A 55 6.51 26.44 46.68
CA GLN A 55 7.52 27.50 46.83
C GLN A 55 7.89 28.06 45.46
N LYS A 56 7.49 29.31 45.23
CA LYS A 56 7.94 30.13 44.10
C LYS A 56 9.43 30.42 44.26
N LYS A 57 10.27 29.80 43.44
CA LYS A 57 11.60 30.30 43.11
C LYS A 57 11.60 30.78 41.65
N VAL A 58 11.72 32.08 41.48
CA VAL A 58 11.93 32.71 40.18
C VAL A 58 13.42 32.60 39.86
N CYS A 59 13.75 31.88 38.80
CA CYS A 59 15.08 31.89 38.17
C CYS A 59 14.92 32.38 36.73
N PRO A 60 15.80 33.26 36.20
CA PRO A 60 15.71 33.70 34.82
C PRO A 60 16.19 32.56 33.91
N LEU A 61 15.25 31.86 33.28
CA LEU A 61 15.55 30.89 32.22
C LEU A 61 15.88 31.66 30.94
N ARG A 62 17.18 31.71 30.63
CA ARG A 62 17.69 32.15 29.33
C ARG A 62 17.28 31.10 28.28
N VAL A 63 16.29 31.44 27.46
CA VAL A 63 15.90 30.64 26.29
C VAL A 63 17.06 30.67 25.29
N GLN A 64 17.72 29.53 25.09
CA GLN A 64 18.58 29.33 23.93
C GLN A 64 17.77 28.56 22.90
N SER A 65 17.42 29.23 21.80
CA SER A 65 16.87 28.59 20.61
C SER A 65 17.98 27.83 19.90
N VAL A 66 18.12 26.53 20.17
CA VAL A 66 18.94 25.66 19.33
C VAL A 66 18.07 25.23 18.16
N ALA A 67 18.25 25.91 17.03
CA ALA A 67 17.75 25.45 15.75
C ALA A 67 18.56 24.21 15.34
N THR A 68 18.13 23.02 15.76
CA THR A 68 18.65 21.77 15.21
C THR A 68 18.10 21.64 13.80
N THR A 69 18.91 22.04 12.82
CA THR A 69 18.73 21.60 11.44
C THR A 69 18.82 20.07 11.44
N PRO A 70 17.90 19.34 10.78
CA PRO A 70 18.11 17.92 10.56
C PRO A 70 19.32 17.77 9.65
N GLY A 71 20.45 17.38 10.24
CA GLY A 71 21.65 17.04 9.50
C GLY A 71 21.34 15.87 8.58
N VAL A 72 21.39 16.11 7.27
CA VAL A 72 21.48 15.04 6.29
C VAL A 72 22.79 14.30 6.58
N THR A 73 22.70 13.16 7.26
CA THR A 73 23.83 12.27 7.44
C THR A 73 24.25 11.81 6.05
N LYS A 74 25.33 12.38 5.51
CA LYS A 74 26.02 11.79 4.37
C LYS A 74 26.44 10.40 4.82
N ALA A 75 25.82 9.38 4.24
CA ALA A 75 26.24 8.00 4.42
C ALA A 75 27.75 7.92 4.13
N SER A 76 28.52 7.45 5.13
CA SER A 76 29.95 7.21 4.98
C SER A 76 30.17 6.22 3.82
N PRO A 77 31.09 6.48 2.87
CA PRO A 77 31.33 5.58 1.76
C PRO A 77 32.31 4.49 2.17
N GLU A 78 31.96 3.69 3.16
CA GLU A 78 32.72 2.48 3.52
C GLU A 78 31.78 1.28 3.51
N GLY A 79 31.45 0.84 2.30
CA GLY A 79 30.64 -0.35 2.08
C GLY A 79 31.10 -1.03 0.81
N LYS A 80 31.52 -2.29 0.92
CA LYS A 80 31.98 -3.18 -0.15
C LYS A 80 31.26 -2.87 -1.48
N LYS A 81 32.01 -2.51 -2.53
CA LYS A 81 31.44 -2.37 -3.88
C LYS A 81 30.91 -3.74 -4.32
N THR A 82 29.58 -3.92 -4.30
CA THR A 82 28.96 -5.13 -4.84
C THR A 82 29.18 -5.17 -6.35
N LEU A 83 29.73 -6.28 -6.86
CA LEU A 83 30.04 -6.45 -8.28
C LEU A 83 28.81 -6.80 -9.13
N ARG A 84 27.65 -7.05 -8.51
CA ARG A 84 26.40 -7.42 -9.19
C ARG A 84 25.55 -6.19 -9.55
N LYS A 85 24.68 -6.34 -10.55
CA LYS A 85 23.58 -5.40 -10.80
C LYS A 85 22.67 -5.32 -9.56
N GLY A 86 22.25 -4.12 -9.20
CA GLY A 86 21.22 -3.87 -8.20
C GLY A 86 19.85 -4.33 -8.71
N SER A 87 18.95 -4.66 -7.81
CA SER A 87 17.61 -5.18 -8.09
C SER A 87 16.57 -4.28 -7.43
N VAL A 88 15.68 -3.71 -8.24
CA VAL A 88 14.68 -2.74 -7.81
C VAL A 88 13.29 -3.18 -8.22
N ILE A 89 12.36 -3.22 -7.28
CA ILE A 89 10.93 -3.40 -7.56
C ILE A 89 10.28 -2.03 -7.65
N ILE A 90 9.54 -1.77 -8.73
CA ILE A 90 8.74 -0.56 -8.90
C ILE A 90 7.31 -0.96 -9.19
N THR A 91 6.40 -0.63 -8.27
CA THR A 91 4.97 -0.82 -8.47
C THR A 91 4.43 0.21 -9.46
N GLY A 92 3.58 -0.19 -10.40
CA GLY A 92 2.96 0.74 -11.34
C GLY A 92 3.94 1.29 -12.38
N ALA A 93 4.93 0.49 -12.78
CA ALA A 93 5.97 0.88 -13.72
C ALA A 93 5.53 0.92 -15.20
N SER A 94 4.23 0.71 -15.50
CA SER A 94 3.72 0.70 -16.88
C SER A 94 3.41 2.10 -17.46
N SER A 95 3.45 3.16 -16.65
CA SER A 95 3.09 4.52 -17.06
C SER A 95 3.65 5.58 -16.10
N GLY A 96 3.59 6.86 -16.52
CA GLY A 96 3.86 8.01 -15.66
C GLY A 96 5.23 7.98 -14.98
N LEU A 97 5.26 8.39 -13.71
CA LEU A 97 6.49 8.47 -12.90
C LEU A 97 7.18 7.10 -12.75
N GLY A 98 6.41 6.04 -12.56
CA GLY A 98 6.92 4.68 -12.42
C GLY A 98 7.69 4.21 -13.67
N LEU A 99 7.14 4.45 -14.86
CA LEU A 99 7.80 4.11 -16.12
C LEU A 99 9.06 4.96 -16.36
N ALA A 100 9.00 6.27 -16.09
CA ALA A 100 10.15 7.15 -16.21
C ALA A 100 11.28 6.73 -15.27
N THR A 101 10.95 6.33 -14.03
CA THR A 101 11.90 5.83 -13.04
C THR A 101 12.49 4.48 -13.47
N ALA A 102 11.66 3.56 -13.97
CA ALA A 102 12.11 2.28 -14.51
C ALA A 102 13.11 2.47 -15.65
N LYS A 103 12.80 3.36 -16.60
CA LYS A 103 13.68 3.72 -17.72
C LYS A 103 15.01 4.28 -17.22
N ALA A 104 14.96 5.33 -16.39
CA ALA A 104 16.17 6.00 -15.92
C ALA A 104 17.11 5.06 -15.15
N LEU A 105 16.57 4.16 -14.31
CA LEU A 105 17.38 3.18 -13.59
C LEU A 105 17.96 2.12 -14.54
N ALA A 106 17.17 1.59 -15.46
CA ALA A 106 17.60 0.57 -16.40
C ALA A 106 18.68 1.08 -17.38
N GLU A 107 18.60 2.34 -17.83
CA GLU A 107 19.58 2.97 -18.72
C GLU A 107 20.98 3.08 -18.10
N THR A 108 21.08 3.13 -16.77
CA THR A 108 22.39 3.12 -16.10
C THR A 108 23.17 1.81 -16.30
N GLY A 109 22.49 0.73 -16.68
CA GLY A 109 23.04 -0.63 -16.73
C GLY A 109 23.39 -1.24 -15.37
N LYS A 110 23.29 -0.47 -14.28
CA LYS A 110 23.61 -0.91 -12.92
C LYS A 110 22.43 -1.57 -12.22
N TRP A 111 21.22 -1.37 -12.72
CA TRP A 111 19.98 -1.87 -12.11
C TRP A 111 19.26 -2.84 -13.04
N HIS A 112 18.68 -3.88 -12.45
CA HIS A 112 17.65 -4.70 -13.06
C HIS A 112 16.32 -4.31 -12.41
N VAL A 113 15.36 -3.90 -13.25
CA VAL A 113 14.07 -3.35 -12.80
C VAL A 113 12.98 -4.40 -12.89
N ILE A 114 12.38 -4.73 -11.75
CA ILE A 114 11.17 -5.53 -11.68
C ILE A 114 9.99 -4.58 -11.81
N MET A 115 9.40 -4.56 -13.00
CA MET A 115 8.21 -3.77 -13.32
C MET A 115 6.98 -4.51 -12.80
N ALA A 116 6.58 -4.20 -11.57
CA ALA A 116 5.44 -4.82 -10.90
C ALA A 116 4.14 -4.11 -11.32
N CYS A 117 3.37 -4.76 -12.19
CA CYS A 117 2.24 -4.14 -12.89
C CYS A 117 1.05 -5.11 -12.96
N ARG A 118 -0.17 -4.57 -12.90
CA ARG A 118 -1.40 -5.36 -13.05
C ARG A 118 -1.56 -5.92 -14.47
N ASP A 119 -1.29 -5.10 -15.49
CA ASP A 119 -1.38 -5.52 -16.89
C ASP A 119 0.01 -5.81 -17.44
N PHE A 120 0.31 -7.10 -17.60
CA PHE A 120 1.59 -7.58 -18.12
C PHE A 120 1.87 -7.06 -19.54
N LEU A 121 0.89 -7.15 -20.44
CA LEU A 121 1.07 -6.78 -21.84
C LEU A 121 1.24 -5.27 -22.00
N LYS A 122 0.52 -4.46 -21.21
CA LYS A 122 0.70 -3.01 -21.17
C LYS A 122 2.10 -2.64 -20.68
N ALA A 123 2.57 -3.27 -19.60
CA ALA A 123 3.89 -2.99 -19.04
C ALA A 123 5.02 -3.37 -20.02
N GLU A 124 4.92 -4.53 -20.66
CA GLU A 124 5.88 -5.00 -21.66
C GLU A 124 5.93 -4.05 -22.87
N ARG A 125 4.77 -3.64 -23.39
CA ARG A 125 4.68 -2.64 -24.47
C ARG A 125 5.30 -1.31 -24.07
N ALA A 126 5.01 -0.82 -22.86
CA ALA A 126 5.53 0.43 -22.34
C ALA A 126 7.06 0.42 -22.17
N ALA A 127 7.62 -0.69 -21.68
CA ALA A 127 9.07 -0.86 -21.56
C ALA A 127 9.75 -0.84 -22.94
N LYS A 128 9.19 -1.59 -23.90
CA LYS A 128 9.68 -1.65 -25.28
C LYS A 128 9.62 -0.29 -25.97
N SER A 129 8.48 0.40 -25.90
CA SER A 129 8.32 1.73 -26.52
C SER A 129 9.19 2.80 -25.87
N SER A 130 9.57 2.61 -24.60
CA SER A 130 10.44 3.53 -23.87
C SER A 130 11.93 3.31 -24.13
N GLY A 131 12.30 2.23 -24.86
CA GLY A 131 13.68 1.90 -25.18
C GLY A 131 14.42 1.15 -24.05
N ILE A 132 13.69 0.56 -23.10
CA ILE A 132 14.33 -0.19 -22.02
C ILE A 132 14.82 -1.54 -22.57
N SER A 133 16.11 -1.82 -22.40
CA SER A 133 16.71 -3.06 -22.88
C SER A 133 16.19 -4.29 -22.11
N LYS A 134 15.91 -5.39 -22.81
CA LYS A 134 15.17 -6.56 -22.25
C LYS A 134 15.93 -7.26 -21.12
N GLU A 135 17.25 -7.18 -21.08
CA GLU A 135 18.10 -7.71 -20.02
C GLU A 135 18.08 -6.88 -18.73
N ASN A 136 17.57 -5.65 -18.78
CA ASN A 136 17.54 -4.72 -17.65
C ASN A 136 16.17 -4.63 -16.98
N TYR A 137 15.16 -5.37 -17.45
CA TYR A 137 13.88 -5.45 -16.75
C TYR A 137 13.22 -6.82 -16.81
N THR A 138 12.37 -7.09 -15.83
CA THR A 138 11.42 -8.20 -15.83
C THR A 138 10.06 -7.64 -15.47
N VAL A 139 9.02 -7.98 -16.23
CA VAL A 139 7.64 -7.65 -15.87
C VAL A 139 7.09 -8.76 -14.99
N MET A 140 6.49 -8.40 -13.86
CA MET A 140 5.86 -9.34 -12.94
C MET A 140 4.46 -8.86 -12.59
N HIS A 141 3.49 -9.78 -12.59
CA HIS A 141 2.10 -9.43 -12.29
C HIS A 141 1.94 -9.03 -10.82
N LEU A 142 1.37 -7.86 -10.59
CA LEU A 142 0.99 -7.37 -9.27
C LEU A 142 -0.29 -6.54 -9.37
N ASP A 143 -1.37 -7.03 -8.77
CA ASP A 143 -2.56 -6.23 -8.49
C ASP A 143 -2.62 -5.88 -6.99
N LEU A 144 -2.45 -4.59 -6.68
CA LEU A 144 -2.50 -4.09 -5.31
C LEU A 144 -3.93 -4.03 -4.76
N ALA A 145 -4.96 -4.15 -5.61
CA ALA A 145 -6.35 -4.27 -5.20
C ALA A 145 -6.75 -5.71 -4.83
N SER A 146 -5.79 -6.63 -4.71
CA SER A 146 -5.98 -7.99 -4.21
C SER A 146 -4.82 -8.37 -3.29
N LEU A 147 -5.10 -8.58 -2.01
CA LEU A 147 -4.07 -8.98 -1.04
C LEU A 147 -3.50 -10.37 -1.34
N ASP A 148 -4.28 -11.24 -1.99
CA ASP A 148 -3.79 -12.51 -2.51
C ASP A 148 -2.78 -12.31 -3.65
N SER A 149 -3.08 -11.42 -4.61
CA SER A 149 -2.13 -11.08 -5.68
C SER A 149 -0.81 -10.52 -5.13
N VAL A 150 -0.85 -9.73 -4.05
CA VAL A 150 0.36 -9.24 -3.37
C VAL A 150 1.21 -10.39 -2.84
N ARG A 151 0.59 -11.39 -2.19
CA ARG A 151 1.31 -12.58 -1.68
C ARG A 151 1.92 -13.39 -2.81
N GLN A 152 1.14 -13.67 -3.84
CA GLN A 152 1.60 -14.39 -5.03
C GLN A 152 2.78 -13.67 -5.71
N PHE A 153 2.72 -12.33 -5.83
CA PHE A 153 3.83 -11.55 -6.37
C PHE A 153 5.12 -11.73 -5.54
N VAL A 154 5.03 -11.69 -4.22
CA VAL A 154 6.18 -11.88 -3.32
C VAL A 154 6.77 -13.28 -3.49
N ASP A 155 5.92 -14.31 -3.56
CA ASP A 155 6.37 -15.69 -3.76
C ASP A 155 7.05 -15.86 -5.13
N ASN A 156 6.45 -15.32 -6.19
CA ASN A 156 7.05 -15.34 -7.53
C ASN A 156 8.38 -14.57 -7.56
N PHE A 157 8.47 -13.44 -6.87
CA PHE A 157 9.71 -12.67 -6.77
C PHE A 157 10.80 -13.48 -6.07
N ARG A 158 10.48 -14.14 -4.95
CA ARG A 158 11.42 -15.01 -4.23
C ARG A 158 11.87 -16.20 -5.08
N GLN A 159 10.95 -16.81 -5.84
CA GLN A 159 11.26 -17.90 -6.77
C GLN A 159 12.19 -17.46 -7.91
N SER A 160 12.20 -16.18 -8.27
CA SER A 160 13.16 -15.66 -9.26
C SER A 160 14.62 -15.71 -8.79
N GLY A 161 14.87 -15.93 -7.49
CA GLY A 161 16.20 -16.00 -6.89
C GLY A 161 16.96 -14.66 -6.88
N ARG A 162 16.30 -13.56 -7.26
CA ARG A 162 16.91 -12.22 -7.28
C ARG A 162 16.87 -11.60 -5.87
N PRO A 163 17.96 -10.94 -5.42
CA PRO A 163 17.92 -10.16 -4.19
C PRO A 163 17.01 -8.93 -4.35
N LEU A 164 16.56 -8.34 -3.25
CA LEU A 164 15.82 -7.08 -3.26
C LEU A 164 16.66 -5.97 -2.63
N ASP A 165 17.01 -4.95 -3.40
CA ASP A 165 17.84 -3.83 -2.91
C ASP A 165 17.01 -2.57 -2.70
N VAL A 166 16.08 -2.32 -3.61
CA VAL A 166 15.21 -1.14 -3.55
C VAL A 166 13.77 -1.52 -3.83
N LEU A 167 12.85 -1.03 -3.00
CA LEU A 167 11.41 -1.10 -3.24
C LEU A 167 10.87 0.32 -3.45
N VAL A 168 10.18 0.56 -4.56
CA VAL A 168 9.50 1.81 -4.87
C VAL A 168 7.99 1.57 -4.93
N CYS A 169 7.29 2.00 -3.88
CA CYS A 169 5.84 2.04 -3.78
C CYS A 169 5.33 3.31 -4.48
N ASN A 170 5.02 3.17 -5.75
CA ASN A 170 4.63 4.24 -6.67
C ASN A 170 3.21 4.10 -7.24
N ALA A 171 2.65 2.88 -7.30
CA ALA A 171 1.36 2.69 -7.93
C ALA A 171 0.28 3.44 -7.15
N ALA A 172 -0.67 4.02 -7.86
CA ALA A 172 -1.82 4.65 -7.23
C ALA A 172 -3.00 4.66 -8.19
N VAL A 173 -4.20 4.68 -7.63
CA VAL A 173 -5.46 4.99 -8.32
C VAL A 173 -6.07 6.23 -7.70
N TYR A 174 -6.67 7.05 -8.55
CA TYR A 174 -7.38 8.25 -8.15
C TYR A 174 -8.58 8.43 -9.10
N LEU A 175 -9.78 8.39 -8.55
CA LEU A 175 -11.04 8.43 -9.30
C LEU A 175 -11.92 9.62 -8.84
N PRO A 176 -11.51 10.88 -9.11
CA PRO A 176 -12.21 12.06 -8.59
C PRO A 176 -13.61 12.26 -9.15
N THR A 177 -13.89 11.69 -10.33
CA THR A 177 -15.17 11.80 -11.02
C THR A 177 -16.10 10.62 -10.74
N ALA A 178 -15.69 9.67 -9.89
CA ALA A 178 -16.56 8.56 -9.52
C ALA A 178 -17.69 9.07 -8.62
N SER A 179 -18.93 8.78 -9.00
CA SER A 179 -20.11 9.13 -8.19
C SER A 179 -20.34 8.18 -7.03
N GLU A 180 -19.85 6.94 -7.15
CA GLU A 180 -20.03 5.87 -6.16
C GLU A 180 -18.68 5.21 -5.85
N PRO A 181 -18.48 4.72 -4.60
CA PRO A 181 -17.27 4.01 -4.24
C PRO A 181 -17.19 2.67 -4.98
N THR A 182 -15.97 2.32 -5.37
CA THR A 182 -15.63 0.99 -5.88
C THR A 182 -14.79 0.26 -4.85
N TYR A 183 -14.78 -1.07 -4.93
CA TYR A 183 -14.18 -1.91 -3.89
C TYR A 183 -13.13 -2.87 -4.46
N THR A 184 -12.13 -3.19 -3.64
CA THR A 184 -11.14 -4.24 -3.90
C THR A 184 -11.75 -5.63 -3.81
N ALA A 185 -11.00 -6.65 -4.24
CA ALA A 185 -11.39 -8.06 -4.07
C ALA A 185 -11.62 -8.44 -2.59
N ASP A 186 -10.94 -7.74 -1.68
CA ASP A 186 -11.02 -7.94 -0.23
C ASP A 186 -12.08 -7.06 0.46
N GLY A 187 -12.87 -6.29 -0.30
CA GLY A 187 -13.98 -5.48 0.23
C GLY A 187 -13.60 -4.10 0.80
N PHE A 188 -12.38 -3.61 0.55
CA PHE A 188 -11.97 -2.25 0.93
C PHE A 188 -12.31 -1.24 -0.18
N GLU A 189 -12.52 0.03 0.17
CA GLU A 189 -12.60 1.08 -0.86
C GLU A 189 -11.34 1.06 -1.74
N LEU A 190 -11.51 1.16 -3.06
CA LEU A 190 -10.48 0.87 -4.05
C LEU A 190 -9.21 1.70 -3.87
N SER A 191 -9.34 2.99 -3.56
CA SER A 191 -8.21 3.91 -3.38
C SER A 191 -7.43 3.60 -2.11
N VAL A 192 -8.12 3.38 -0.97
CA VAL A 192 -7.49 2.95 0.29
C VAL A 192 -6.83 1.58 0.13
N GLY A 193 -7.53 0.64 -0.48
CA GLY A 193 -7.05 -0.72 -0.72
C GLY A 193 -5.79 -0.73 -1.59
N THR A 194 -5.81 -0.03 -2.71
CA THR A 194 -4.68 -0.01 -3.67
C THR A 194 -3.53 0.86 -3.19
N ASN A 195 -3.81 2.10 -2.78
CA ASN A 195 -2.77 3.10 -2.50
C ASN A 195 -2.10 2.86 -1.16
N HIS A 196 -2.82 2.29 -0.19
CA HIS A 196 -2.30 2.06 1.16
C HIS A 196 -2.17 0.57 1.52
N LEU A 197 -3.28 -0.16 1.61
CA LEU A 197 -3.26 -1.52 2.19
C LEU A 197 -2.42 -2.51 1.38
N GLY A 198 -2.52 -2.47 0.05
CA GLY A 198 -1.70 -3.28 -0.84
C GLY A 198 -0.20 -2.98 -0.69
N HIS A 199 0.19 -1.70 -0.68
CA HIS A 199 1.59 -1.30 -0.47
C HIS A 199 2.10 -1.62 0.93
N PHE A 200 1.26 -1.47 1.94
CA PHE A 200 1.58 -1.81 3.31
C PHE A 200 1.91 -3.31 3.44
N LEU A 201 1.03 -4.17 2.91
CA LEU A 201 1.26 -5.62 2.91
C LEU A 201 2.53 -5.97 2.12
N LEU A 202 2.68 -5.43 0.90
CA LEU A 202 3.85 -5.67 0.05
C LEU A 202 5.15 -5.30 0.78
N SER A 203 5.20 -4.09 1.35
CA SER A 203 6.35 -3.59 2.11
C SER A 203 6.66 -4.46 3.31
N ARG A 204 5.63 -4.88 4.06
CA ARG A 204 5.81 -5.73 5.24
C ARG A 204 6.38 -7.09 4.88
N LEU A 205 5.89 -7.71 3.80
CA LEU A 205 6.33 -9.02 3.34
C LEU A 205 7.76 -8.99 2.79
N LEU A 206 8.13 -7.93 2.08
CA LEU A 206 9.45 -7.76 1.44
C LEU A 206 10.52 -7.14 2.35
N LEU A 207 10.17 -6.77 3.59
CA LEU A 207 11.12 -6.15 4.52
C LEU A 207 12.28 -7.09 4.86
N GLU A 208 12.00 -8.39 5.05
CA GLU A 208 13.04 -9.39 5.28
C GLU A 208 13.94 -9.59 4.06
N ASP A 209 13.37 -9.52 2.85
CA ASP A 209 14.13 -9.60 1.59
C ASP A 209 15.07 -8.39 1.42
N LEU A 210 14.61 -7.19 1.79
CA LEU A 210 15.46 -5.98 1.87
C LEU A 210 16.56 -6.10 2.92
N ASN A 211 16.25 -6.63 4.11
CA ASN A 211 17.23 -6.79 5.20
C ASN A 211 18.40 -7.70 4.78
N LYS A 212 18.09 -8.77 4.04
CA LYS A 212 19.07 -9.74 3.52
C LYS A 212 19.96 -9.19 2.41
N SER A 213 19.61 -8.06 1.79
CA SER A 213 20.42 -7.50 0.71
C SER A 213 21.80 -7.07 1.21
N ASP A 214 22.80 -7.40 0.41
CA ASP A 214 24.21 -7.03 0.57
C ASP A 214 24.56 -5.72 -0.16
N TYR A 215 23.58 -5.07 -0.80
CA TYR A 215 23.81 -3.88 -1.61
C TYR A 215 24.13 -2.67 -0.72
N PRO A 216 25.06 -1.76 -1.13
CA PRO A 216 25.50 -0.65 -0.29
C PRO A 216 24.39 0.37 0.02
N SER A 217 23.31 0.38 -0.75
CA SER A 217 22.22 1.34 -0.63
C SER A 217 20.88 0.61 -0.73
N LYS A 218 20.41 0.13 0.42
CA LYS A 218 19.08 -0.47 0.58
C LYS A 218 18.05 0.62 0.86
N ARG A 219 16.94 0.67 0.11
CA ARG A 219 15.93 1.73 0.27
C ARG A 219 14.52 1.21 0.06
N LEU A 220 13.60 1.66 0.91
CA LEU A 220 12.17 1.58 0.68
C LEU A 220 11.67 3.00 0.48
N ILE A 221 11.07 3.27 -0.68
CA ILE A 221 10.61 4.59 -1.10
C ILE A 221 9.11 4.53 -1.31
N ILE A 222 8.36 5.42 -0.64
CA ILE A 222 6.92 5.58 -0.82
C ILE A 222 6.68 6.91 -1.51
N VAL A 223 6.03 6.87 -2.67
CA VAL A 223 5.63 8.08 -3.39
C VAL A 223 4.37 8.64 -2.73
N GLY A 224 4.51 9.81 -2.12
CA GLY A 224 3.38 10.56 -1.57
C GLY A 224 2.75 11.52 -2.58
N SER A 225 1.73 12.25 -2.13
CA SER A 225 1.14 13.36 -2.86
C SER A 225 0.93 14.54 -1.92
N ILE A 226 1.12 15.76 -2.43
CA ILE A 226 0.75 16.99 -1.72
C ILE A 226 -0.74 17.02 -1.37
N THR A 227 -1.58 16.38 -2.18
CA THR A 227 -3.03 16.29 -1.96
C THR A 227 -3.38 15.36 -0.78
N GLY A 228 -2.44 14.55 -0.31
CA GLY A 228 -2.60 13.69 0.87
C GLY A 228 -2.28 14.39 2.19
N ILE A 229 -1.81 15.64 2.17
CA ILE A 229 -1.64 16.46 3.37
C ILE A 229 -3.02 16.97 3.77
N ILE A 230 -3.65 16.26 4.70
CA ILE A 230 -4.87 16.73 5.35
C ILE A 230 -4.39 17.71 6.44
N ASN A 231 -4.59 19.01 6.22
CA ASN A 231 -4.43 20.05 7.24
C ASN A 231 -5.66 20.09 8.15
#